data_AF-A0A381YE87-F1
#
_entry.id   AF-A0A381YE87-F1
#
_cell.length_a   1.000
_cell.length_b   1.000
_cell.length_c   1.000
_cell.angle_alpha   90.00
_cell.angle_beta   90.00
_cell.angle_gamma   90.00
#
_symmetry.space_group_name_H-M   'P 1'
#
loop_
_entity.id
_entity.type
_entity.pdbx_description
1 polymer ?
#
loop_
_entity_poly.entity_id
_entity_poly.type
_entity_poly.pdbx_seq_one_letter_code
_entity_poly.pdbx_strand_id
1 'polypeptide(L)'
;MSGKDESVTSKSSLKGTKAGKKIIKQYFFKSKGYRQFNKYKKEYETNFPEFAKRFTNDLLQQIKDDSSPNITQQKFGEEIGSTDIILGSSEIDPIKSKLESFEILNDRVLRILNSNFVKMTFPVFYGLFDASAEYFHDSNDPKLREDIIDGHIIAIDLSEPMDRIMDRDEDLDYLDDYKLMNPYILKLARDKIAKGGEEVLKQFESGFRDARIGQYIDATLKQNPTSMTEEKLDESYKKYRSVMGTAGCNMALSRQPLGEIFQIGMGKASESVGCGNEIEDSIRDKAVKIPSWPLYYSLLENDVRKGFDLTMKKSESYLREARNALESLPKNFSHKEFLEFLFLTVEHYNEFWFNRLQHENIWSDLQSNLPK
;
A
#
# COMPACT_ATOMS: atom_id res chain seq x y z
N MET A 1 -11.66 11.32 3.72
CA MET A 1 -11.37 9.89 3.55
C MET A 1 -12.07 9.21 4.71
N SER A 2 -12.82 8.13 4.51
CA SER A 2 -13.61 7.48 5.58
C SER A 2 -12.96 6.14 5.97
N GLY A 3 -12.44 6.07 7.19
CA GLY A 3 -11.83 4.87 7.78
C GLY A 3 -10.64 5.21 8.68
N LYS A 4 -10.70 4.71 9.93
CA LYS A 4 -9.75 4.73 11.07
C LYS A 4 -9.06 6.06 11.45
N ASP A 5 -8.98 7.06 10.58
CA ASP A 5 -8.40 8.34 10.96
C ASP A 5 -9.06 9.57 10.31
N GLU A 6 -10.36 9.73 10.57
CA GLU A 6 -11.06 11.01 10.32
C GLU A 6 -10.34 12.19 11.00
N SER A 7 -9.52 11.92 12.03
CA SER A 7 -8.74 12.93 12.74
C SER A 7 -7.72 13.60 11.82
N VAL A 8 -6.98 12.86 10.99
CA VAL A 8 -5.97 13.43 10.05
C VAL A 8 -6.62 14.42 9.09
N THR A 9 -7.80 14.08 8.56
CA THR A 9 -8.49 14.91 7.56
C THR A 9 -9.47 15.92 8.15
N SER A 10 -9.53 16.03 9.47
CA SER A 10 -10.38 17.00 10.16
C SER A 10 -9.99 18.44 9.83
N LYS A 11 -10.94 19.37 9.95
CA LYS A 11 -10.69 20.79 9.69
C LYS A 11 -9.57 21.36 10.58
N SER A 12 -9.47 20.91 11.83
CA SER A 12 -8.39 21.28 12.76
C SER A 12 -7.04 20.77 12.27
N SER A 13 -6.95 19.50 11.88
CA SER A 13 -5.71 18.88 11.43
C SER A 13 -5.20 19.46 10.11
N LEU A 14 -6.12 19.73 9.16
CA LEU A 14 -5.78 20.43 7.92
C LEU A 14 -5.25 21.85 8.19
N LYS A 15 -5.77 22.56 9.20
CA LYS A 15 -5.24 23.88 9.59
C LYS A 15 -3.90 23.79 10.31
N GLY A 16 -3.57 22.64 10.90
CA GLY A 16 -2.34 22.41 11.65
C GLY A 16 -1.09 22.23 10.78
N THR A 17 -1.25 22.08 9.46
CA THR A 17 -0.16 21.74 8.54
C THR A 17 -0.09 22.74 7.38
N LYS A 18 1.08 22.89 6.74
CA LYS A 18 1.24 23.77 5.58
C LYS A 18 0.53 23.18 4.37
N ALA A 19 0.68 21.88 4.15
CA ALA A 19 -0.03 21.16 3.10
C ALA A 19 -1.54 21.15 3.31
N GLY A 20 -2.02 20.92 4.53
CA GLY A 20 -3.46 20.95 4.83
C GLY A 20 -4.12 22.31 4.56
N LYS A 21 -3.42 23.43 4.82
CA LYS A 21 -3.89 24.78 4.44
C LYS A 21 -4.03 24.93 2.92
N LYS A 22 -3.11 24.36 2.13
CA LYS A 22 -3.22 24.32 0.67
C LYS A 22 -4.40 23.45 0.22
N ILE A 23 -4.66 22.32 0.89
CA ILE A 23 -5.83 21.46 0.62
C ILE A 23 -7.13 22.24 0.86
N ILE A 24 -7.24 22.95 1.99
CA ILE A 24 -8.40 23.81 2.29
C ILE A 24 -8.59 24.87 1.20
N LYS A 25 -7.50 25.49 0.73
CA LYS A 25 -7.54 26.46 -0.37
C LYS A 25 -8.09 25.81 -1.65
N GLN A 26 -7.58 24.65 -2.03
CA GLN A 26 -8.04 23.91 -3.21
C GLN A 26 -9.50 23.46 -3.12
N TYR A 27 -9.97 23.11 -1.92
CA TYR A 27 -11.37 22.84 -1.61
C TYR A 27 -12.24 24.09 -1.84
N PHE A 28 -11.87 25.23 -1.24
CA PHE A 28 -12.65 26.47 -1.31
C PHE A 28 -12.80 26.98 -2.75
N PHE A 29 -11.72 26.92 -3.53
CA PHE A 29 -11.73 27.33 -4.94
C PHE A 29 -12.29 26.24 -5.88
N LYS A 30 -12.67 25.07 -5.37
CA LYS A 30 -13.11 23.92 -6.18
C LYS A 30 -12.17 23.64 -7.36
N SER A 31 -10.87 23.65 -7.07
CA SER A 31 -9.82 23.42 -8.07
C SER A 31 -10.06 22.14 -8.87
N LYS A 32 -9.51 22.07 -10.08
CA LYS A 32 -9.65 20.90 -10.96
C LYS A 32 -9.18 19.61 -10.27
N GLY A 33 -7.98 19.63 -9.68
CA GLY A 33 -7.42 18.50 -8.93
C GLY A 33 -8.33 18.05 -7.78
N TYR A 34 -8.83 18.98 -6.96
CA TYR A 34 -9.77 18.64 -5.89
C TYR A 34 -11.09 18.03 -6.42
N ARG A 35 -11.63 18.55 -7.52
CA ARG A 35 -12.86 18.00 -8.14
C ARG A 35 -12.64 16.59 -8.67
N GLN A 36 -11.52 16.33 -9.36
CA GLN A 36 -11.15 15.00 -9.82
C GLN A 36 -10.94 14.04 -8.64
N PHE A 37 -10.22 14.45 -7.60
CA PHE A 37 -10.06 13.66 -6.38
C PHE A 37 -11.40 13.29 -5.76
N ASN A 38 -12.30 14.26 -5.61
CA ASN A 38 -13.61 14.01 -5.02
C ASN A 38 -14.51 13.13 -5.91
N LYS A 39 -14.36 13.18 -7.24
CA LYS A 39 -15.04 12.25 -8.16
C LYS A 39 -14.64 10.81 -7.83
N TYR A 40 -13.35 10.51 -7.86
CA TYR A 40 -12.83 9.16 -7.66
C TYR A 40 -13.06 8.65 -6.23
N LYS A 41 -12.97 9.54 -5.24
CA LYS A 41 -13.34 9.20 -3.86
C LYS A 41 -14.79 8.72 -3.74
N LYS A 42 -15.74 9.42 -4.37
CA LYS A 42 -17.17 9.04 -4.34
C LYS A 42 -17.43 7.74 -5.10
N GLU A 43 -16.74 7.55 -6.22
CA GLU A 43 -16.82 6.32 -7.00
C GLU A 43 -16.34 5.12 -6.17
N TYR A 44 -15.22 5.26 -5.46
CA TYR A 44 -14.77 4.28 -4.48
C TYR A 44 -15.82 4.03 -3.38
N GLU A 45 -16.33 5.08 -2.73
CA GLU A 45 -17.32 4.94 -1.64
C GLU A 45 -18.58 4.19 -2.08
N THR A 46 -18.93 4.28 -3.37
CA THR A 46 -20.08 3.61 -3.96
C THR A 46 -19.75 2.17 -4.38
N ASN A 47 -18.59 1.94 -4.97
CA ASN A 47 -18.24 0.66 -5.61
C ASN A 47 -17.54 -0.33 -4.66
N PHE A 48 -16.97 0.14 -3.55
CA PHE A 48 -16.20 -0.69 -2.64
C PHE A 48 -17.00 -1.87 -2.03
N PRO A 49 -18.27 -1.71 -1.62
CA PRO A 49 -19.07 -2.86 -1.14
C PRO A 49 -19.24 -3.95 -2.21
N GLU A 50 -19.44 -3.54 -3.46
CA GLU A 50 -19.56 -4.49 -4.58
C GLU A 50 -18.23 -5.15 -4.90
N PHE A 51 -17.12 -4.42 -4.83
CA PHE A 51 -15.78 -4.99 -4.94
C PHE A 51 -15.53 -6.06 -3.86
N ALA A 52 -15.79 -5.76 -2.59
CA ALA A 52 -15.62 -6.72 -1.50
C ALA A 52 -16.44 -8.00 -1.74
N LYS A 53 -17.69 -7.84 -2.19
CA LYS A 53 -18.56 -8.97 -2.53
C LYS A 53 -18.04 -9.79 -3.72
N ARG A 54 -17.55 -9.15 -4.78
CA ARG A 54 -16.93 -9.84 -5.92
C ARG A 54 -15.68 -10.60 -5.47
N PHE A 55 -14.82 -9.96 -4.69
CA PHE A 55 -13.60 -10.59 -4.17
C PHE A 55 -13.94 -11.83 -3.33
N THR A 56 -14.89 -11.73 -2.40
CA THR A 56 -15.34 -12.89 -1.61
C THR A 56 -15.88 -14.02 -2.48
N ASN A 57 -16.71 -13.72 -3.49
CA ASN A 57 -17.25 -14.76 -4.38
C ASN A 57 -16.16 -15.43 -5.22
N ASP A 58 -15.27 -14.65 -5.82
CA ASP A 58 -14.16 -15.15 -6.61
C ASP A 58 -13.25 -16.06 -5.76
N LEU A 59 -12.97 -15.64 -4.52
CA LEU A 59 -12.15 -16.41 -3.58
C LEU A 59 -12.83 -17.69 -3.11
N LEU A 60 -14.13 -17.65 -2.83
CA LEU A 60 -14.92 -18.81 -2.48
C LEU A 60 -14.90 -19.85 -3.60
N GLN A 61 -15.00 -19.39 -4.85
CA GLN A 61 -14.95 -20.27 -6.02
C GLN A 61 -13.57 -20.94 -6.15
N GLN A 62 -12.47 -20.19 -5.99
CA GLN A 62 -11.13 -20.77 -6.01
C GLN A 62 -10.92 -21.84 -4.93
N ILE A 63 -11.39 -21.59 -3.71
CA ILE A 63 -11.27 -22.55 -2.59
C ILE A 63 -12.04 -23.84 -2.90
N LYS A 64 -13.28 -23.71 -3.40
CA LYS A 64 -14.14 -24.87 -3.73
C LYS A 64 -13.59 -25.71 -4.88
N ASP A 65 -13.05 -25.05 -5.90
CA ASP A 65 -12.54 -25.72 -7.11
C ASP A 65 -11.20 -26.43 -6.86
N ASP A 66 -10.48 -26.09 -5.78
CA ASP A 66 -9.20 -26.74 -5.48
C ASP A 66 -9.38 -28.14 -4.89
N SER A 67 -9.18 -29.14 -5.75
CA SER A 67 -9.17 -30.56 -5.38
C SER A 67 -7.90 -31.03 -4.67
N SER A 68 -6.85 -30.21 -4.59
CA SER A 68 -5.55 -30.55 -4.01
C SER A 68 -4.95 -29.38 -3.21
N PRO A 69 -5.65 -28.89 -2.15
CA PRO A 69 -5.24 -27.69 -1.41
C PRO A 69 -3.86 -27.82 -0.76
N ASN A 70 -3.42 -29.04 -0.40
CA ASN A 70 -2.05 -29.28 0.07
C ASN A 70 -1.00 -28.99 -1.01
N ILE A 71 -1.23 -29.39 -2.27
CA ILE A 71 -0.29 -29.09 -3.37
C ILE A 71 -0.23 -27.59 -3.61
N THR A 72 -1.38 -26.90 -3.57
CA THR A 72 -1.47 -25.45 -3.73
C THR A 72 -0.70 -24.71 -2.63
N GLN A 73 -0.88 -25.11 -1.37
CA GLN A 73 -0.13 -24.57 -0.24
C GLN A 73 1.38 -24.80 -0.41
N GLN A 74 1.83 -26.02 -0.74
CA GLN A 74 3.26 -26.30 -0.90
C GLN A 74 3.89 -25.48 -2.04
N LYS A 75 3.25 -25.42 -3.21
CA LYS A 75 3.73 -24.59 -4.33
C LYS A 75 3.85 -23.13 -3.96
N PHE A 76 2.89 -22.62 -3.19
CA PHE A 76 2.93 -21.26 -2.70
C PHE A 76 4.06 -21.05 -1.69
N GLY A 77 4.24 -21.95 -0.72
CA GLY A 77 5.37 -21.91 0.21
C GLY A 77 6.73 -21.95 -0.50
N GLU A 78 6.86 -22.78 -1.54
CA GLU A 78 8.05 -22.84 -2.41
C GLU A 78 8.25 -21.54 -3.19
N GLU A 79 7.18 -21.01 -3.81
CA GLU A 79 7.22 -19.76 -4.55
C GLU A 79 7.70 -18.64 -3.63
N ILE A 80 7.09 -18.50 -2.44
CA ILE A 80 7.38 -17.45 -1.47
C ILE A 80 8.72 -17.68 -0.73
N GLY A 81 9.18 -18.92 -0.65
CA GLY A 81 10.40 -19.30 0.07
C GLY A 81 10.23 -19.30 1.59
N SER A 82 9.00 -19.51 2.08
CA SER A 82 8.70 -19.58 3.52
C SER A 82 7.64 -20.63 3.81
N THR A 83 7.88 -21.45 4.83
CA THR A 83 6.90 -22.41 5.35
C THR A 83 6.00 -21.80 6.44
N ASP A 84 6.33 -20.62 6.97
CA ASP A 84 5.57 -19.99 8.05
C ASP A 84 4.21 -19.46 7.57
N ILE A 85 4.07 -19.26 6.26
CA ILE A 85 2.88 -18.69 5.61
C ILE A 85 1.91 -19.76 5.08
N ILE A 86 2.21 -21.03 5.29
CA ILE A 86 1.39 -22.16 4.84
C ILE A 86 0.87 -22.98 6.02
N LEU A 87 -0.21 -23.71 5.79
CA LEU A 87 -0.77 -24.65 6.76
C LEU A 87 -0.03 -25.98 6.74
N GLY A 88 0.04 -26.63 7.91
CA GLY A 88 0.37 -28.05 8.01
C GLY A 88 -0.73 -28.90 7.38
N SER A 89 -0.37 -30.04 6.77
CA SER A 89 -1.32 -30.85 6.00
C SER A 89 -2.57 -31.28 6.78
N SER A 90 -2.46 -31.49 8.10
CA SER A 90 -3.60 -31.84 8.96
C SER A 90 -4.55 -30.67 9.26
N GLU A 91 -4.11 -29.43 9.05
CA GLU A 91 -4.88 -28.21 9.33
C GLU A 91 -5.69 -27.77 8.11
N ILE A 92 -5.33 -28.24 6.91
CA ILE A 92 -5.91 -27.76 5.65
C ILE A 92 -7.40 -28.07 5.53
N ASP A 93 -7.81 -29.32 5.71
CA ASP A 93 -9.22 -29.70 5.50
C ASP A 93 -10.17 -29.00 6.50
N PRO A 94 -9.88 -28.94 7.82
CA PRO A 94 -10.71 -28.19 8.76
C PRO A 94 -10.86 -26.70 8.40
N ILE A 95 -9.77 -26.04 8.03
CA ILE A 95 -9.78 -24.61 7.68
C ILE A 95 -10.48 -24.38 6.34
N LYS A 96 -10.27 -25.26 5.35
CA LYS A 96 -10.98 -25.23 4.07
C LYS A 96 -12.49 -25.34 4.26
N SER A 97 -12.97 -26.34 4.99
CA SER A 97 -14.41 -26.52 5.24
C SER A 97 -15.03 -25.31 5.96
N LYS A 98 -14.28 -24.66 6.86
CA LYS A 98 -14.71 -23.40 7.50
C LYS A 98 -14.83 -22.25 6.49
N LEU A 99 -13.84 -22.09 5.61
CA LEU A 99 -13.79 -21.00 4.62
C LEU A 99 -14.68 -21.20 3.39
N GLU A 100 -15.28 -22.38 3.22
CA GLU A 100 -16.35 -22.60 2.24
C GLU A 100 -17.70 -21.93 2.61
N SER A 101 -17.80 -21.38 3.82
CA SER A 101 -18.90 -20.49 4.22
C SER A 101 -18.65 -19.07 3.70
N PHE A 102 -19.56 -18.55 2.87
CA PHE A 102 -19.49 -17.18 2.38
C PHE A 102 -19.41 -16.16 3.52
N GLU A 103 -20.20 -16.34 4.58
CA GLU A 103 -20.26 -15.40 5.70
C GLU A 103 -18.90 -15.30 6.43
N ILE A 104 -18.26 -16.45 6.68
CA ILE A 104 -16.95 -16.52 7.33
C ILE A 104 -15.88 -15.92 6.41
N LEU A 105 -15.87 -16.32 5.14
CA LEU A 105 -14.89 -15.81 4.17
C LEU A 105 -15.03 -14.30 3.96
N ASN A 106 -16.27 -13.80 3.88
CA ASN A 106 -16.55 -12.39 3.72
C ASN A 106 -16.06 -11.57 4.92
N ASP A 107 -16.21 -12.08 6.14
CA ASP A 107 -15.64 -11.44 7.33
C ASP A 107 -14.10 -11.32 7.20
N ARG A 108 -13.42 -12.38 6.75
CA ARG A 108 -11.96 -12.32 6.52
C ARG A 108 -11.59 -11.31 5.45
N VAL A 109 -12.28 -11.34 4.31
CA VAL A 109 -12.07 -10.38 3.22
C VAL A 109 -12.28 -8.95 3.71
N LEU A 110 -13.34 -8.65 4.46
CA LEU A 110 -13.59 -7.31 4.99
C LEU A 110 -12.53 -6.87 6.01
N ARG A 111 -11.96 -7.79 6.79
CA ARG A 111 -10.86 -7.49 7.72
C ARG A 111 -9.56 -7.14 7.01
N ILE A 112 -9.24 -7.86 5.95
CA ILE A 112 -8.07 -7.60 5.09
C ILE A 112 -8.28 -6.23 4.41
N LEU A 113 -9.43 -6.03 3.76
CA LEU A 113 -9.81 -4.78 3.10
C LEU A 113 -9.95 -3.56 4.02
N ASN A 114 -9.90 -3.72 5.34
CA ASN A 114 -10.02 -2.63 6.29
C ASN A 114 -8.69 -1.87 6.53
N SER A 115 -7.87 -1.73 5.51
CA SER A 115 -6.62 -0.97 5.56
C SER A 115 -6.73 0.42 4.94
N ASN A 116 -6.12 1.42 5.60
CA ASN A 116 -6.03 2.77 5.06
C ASN A 116 -5.35 2.79 3.69
N PHE A 117 -4.40 1.87 3.47
CA PHE A 117 -3.67 1.77 2.21
C PHE A 117 -4.59 1.37 1.05
N VAL A 118 -5.48 0.38 1.24
CA VAL A 118 -6.50 -0.01 0.24
C VAL A 118 -7.44 1.15 -0.07
N LYS A 119 -8.00 1.78 0.97
CA LYS A 119 -9.00 2.84 0.84
C LYS A 119 -8.45 4.07 0.13
N MET A 120 -7.17 4.38 0.34
CA MET A 120 -6.49 5.50 -0.33
C MET A 120 -6.07 5.15 -1.76
N THR A 121 -5.71 3.90 -2.03
CA THR A 121 -5.18 3.49 -3.33
C THR A 121 -6.26 3.29 -4.39
N PHE A 122 -7.43 2.79 -4.00
CA PHE A 122 -8.55 2.56 -4.92
C PHE A 122 -8.91 3.80 -5.78
N PRO A 123 -9.16 5.00 -5.21
CA PRO A 123 -9.46 6.18 -6.02
C PRO A 123 -8.26 6.65 -6.87
N VAL A 124 -7.02 6.34 -6.47
CA VAL A 124 -5.81 6.67 -7.25
C VAL A 124 -5.77 5.82 -8.52
N PHE A 125 -5.99 4.51 -8.41
CA PHE A 125 -5.97 3.60 -9.55
C PHE A 125 -7.07 3.90 -10.56
N TYR A 126 -8.29 4.18 -10.08
CA TYR A 126 -9.37 4.68 -10.94
C TYR A 126 -8.97 5.96 -11.68
N GLY A 127 -8.32 6.90 -10.99
CA GLY A 127 -7.86 8.15 -11.60
C GLY A 127 -6.76 7.96 -12.64
N LEU A 128 -5.77 7.12 -12.35
CA LEU A 128 -4.67 6.82 -13.27
C LEU A 128 -5.15 6.07 -14.51
N PHE A 129 -6.01 5.06 -14.34
CA PHE A 129 -6.53 4.27 -15.44
C PHE A 129 -7.37 5.13 -16.39
N ASP A 130 -8.31 5.90 -15.84
CA ASP A 130 -9.13 6.83 -16.64
C ASP A 130 -8.27 7.84 -17.40
N ALA A 131 -7.25 8.41 -16.74
CA ALA A 131 -6.37 9.39 -17.36
C ALA A 131 -5.55 8.77 -18.50
N SER A 132 -5.10 7.53 -18.31
CA SER A 132 -4.41 6.79 -19.37
C SER A 132 -5.33 6.48 -20.54
N ALA A 133 -6.53 5.95 -20.27
CA ALA A 133 -7.51 5.63 -21.31
C ALA A 133 -7.89 6.87 -22.12
N GLU A 134 -8.09 8.03 -21.45
CA GLU A 134 -8.36 9.31 -22.11
C GLU A 134 -7.19 9.75 -22.99
N TYR A 135 -5.95 9.65 -22.49
CA TYR A 135 -4.75 10.06 -23.22
C TYR A 135 -4.47 9.20 -24.46
N PHE A 136 -4.64 7.88 -24.36
CA PHE A 136 -4.41 6.94 -25.48
C PHE A 136 -5.63 6.77 -26.38
N HIS A 137 -6.76 7.41 -26.07
CA HIS A 137 -8.03 7.28 -26.79
C HIS A 137 -8.56 5.85 -26.85
N ASP A 138 -8.40 5.11 -25.74
CA ASP A 138 -8.92 3.75 -25.66
C ASP A 138 -10.46 3.74 -25.60
N SER A 139 -11.06 2.64 -26.06
CA SER A 139 -12.45 2.35 -25.72
C SER A 139 -12.56 2.16 -24.21
N ASN A 140 -13.50 2.85 -23.57
CA ASN A 140 -13.82 2.67 -22.15
C ASN A 140 -14.46 1.29 -21.92
N ASP A 141 -13.65 0.23 -21.92
CA ASP A 141 -14.05 -1.11 -21.50
C ASP A 141 -14.16 -1.12 -19.96
N PRO A 142 -15.37 -1.11 -19.40
CA PRO A 142 -15.56 -1.05 -17.95
C PRO A 142 -15.04 -2.32 -17.27
N LYS A 143 -15.03 -3.45 -17.98
CA LYS A 143 -14.63 -4.74 -17.41
C LYS A 143 -13.12 -4.84 -17.30
N LEU A 144 -12.39 -4.41 -18.33
CA LEU A 144 -10.92 -4.33 -18.26
C LEU A 144 -10.46 -3.40 -17.13
N ARG A 145 -11.10 -2.22 -17.00
CA ARG A 145 -10.84 -1.28 -15.91
C ARG A 145 -11.05 -1.92 -14.54
N GLU A 146 -12.19 -2.59 -14.35
CA GLU A 146 -12.51 -3.31 -13.12
C GLU A 146 -11.47 -4.40 -12.82
N ASP A 147 -11.18 -5.27 -13.79
CA ASP A 147 -10.26 -6.39 -13.58
C ASP A 147 -8.84 -5.89 -13.22
N ILE A 148 -8.31 -4.89 -13.93
CA ILE A 148 -6.98 -4.34 -13.63
C ILE A 148 -6.91 -3.70 -12.24
N ILE A 149 -7.92 -2.91 -11.88
CA ILE A 149 -7.92 -2.21 -10.60
C ILE A 149 -8.16 -3.20 -9.46
N ASP A 150 -9.19 -4.05 -9.55
CA ASP A 150 -9.50 -5.06 -8.54
C ASP A 150 -8.30 -5.99 -8.35
N GLY A 151 -7.64 -6.42 -9.43
CA GLY A 151 -6.45 -7.28 -9.37
C GLY A 151 -5.29 -6.66 -8.60
N HIS A 152 -4.97 -5.38 -8.84
CA HIS A 152 -3.92 -4.69 -8.10
C HIS A 152 -4.31 -4.36 -6.66
N ILE A 153 -5.60 -4.07 -6.39
CA ILE A 153 -6.06 -3.89 -5.01
C ILE A 153 -5.95 -5.21 -4.24
N ILE A 154 -6.39 -6.33 -4.80
CA ILE A 154 -6.24 -7.67 -4.19
C ILE A 154 -4.76 -8.00 -3.93
N ALA A 155 -3.88 -7.69 -4.89
CA ALA A 155 -2.44 -7.93 -4.73
C ALA A 155 -1.80 -7.09 -3.62
N ILE A 156 -2.20 -5.83 -3.51
CA ILE A 156 -1.79 -4.95 -2.42
C ILE A 156 -2.28 -5.50 -1.09
N ASP A 157 -3.53 -5.91 -1.05
CA ASP A 157 -4.21 -6.42 0.13
C ASP A 157 -3.60 -7.74 0.63
N LEU A 158 -2.99 -8.55 -0.25
CA LEU A 158 -2.21 -9.75 0.11
C LEU A 158 -1.01 -9.45 1.03
N SER A 159 -0.45 -8.24 0.99
CA SER A 159 0.67 -7.89 1.88
C SER A 159 0.26 -7.85 3.36
N GLU A 160 -0.99 -7.50 3.65
CA GLU A 160 -1.50 -7.39 5.02
C GLU A 160 -1.67 -8.73 5.76
N PRO A 161 -2.30 -9.79 5.21
CA PRO A 161 -2.36 -11.09 5.85
C PRO A 161 -0.97 -11.72 5.96
N MET A 162 -0.08 -11.51 4.99
CA MET A 162 1.32 -11.93 5.10
C MET A 162 2.04 -11.23 6.26
N ASP A 163 1.93 -9.90 6.36
CA ASP A 163 2.53 -9.13 7.45
C ASP A 163 1.95 -9.56 8.81
N ARG A 164 0.63 -9.74 8.93
CA ARG A 164 -0.02 -10.23 10.16
C ARG A 164 0.48 -11.62 10.59
N ILE A 165 0.70 -12.53 9.63
CA ILE A 165 1.28 -13.86 9.91
C ILE A 165 2.72 -13.73 10.41
N MET A 166 3.53 -12.92 9.74
CA MET A 166 4.95 -12.75 10.09
C MET A 166 5.15 -12.03 11.42
N ASP A 167 4.35 -11.00 11.69
CA ASP A 167 4.43 -10.19 12.91
C ASP A 167 3.63 -10.79 14.09
N ARG A 168 2.86 -11.87 13.87
CA ARG A 168 1.99 -12.53 14.88
C ARG A 168 1.08 -11.54 15.61
N ASP A 169 0.47 -10.65 14.84
CA ASP A 169 -0.30 -9.49 15.30
C ASP A 169 -1.68 -9.86 15.93
N GLU A 170 -2.46 -8.86 16.36
CA GLU A 170 -3.72 -8.90 17.15
C GLU A 170 -4.81 -9.91 16.71
N ASP A 171 -4.71 -10.48 15.50
CA ASP A 171 -5.68 -11.38 14.87
C ASP A 171 -5.18 -12.86 14.85
N LEU A 172 -4.52 -13.33 15.93
CA LEU A 172 -3.96 -14.69 16.05
C LEU A 172 -4.96 -15.80 15.66
N ASP A 173 -6.24 -15.61 15.99
CA ASP A 173 -7.34 -16.56 15.72
C ASP A 173 -7.66 -16.73 14.22
N TYR A 174 -7.14 -15.86 13.36
CA TYR A 174 -7.40 -15.85 11.92
C TYR A 174 -6.17 -16.17 11.07
N LEU A 175 -4.99 -16.38 11.68
CA LEU A 175 -3.75 -16.63 10.95
C LEU A 175 -3.87 -17.86 10.03
N ASP A 176 -4.49 -18.93 10.50
CA ASP A 176 -4.65 -20.14 9.71
C ASP A 176 -5.64 -19.94 8.55
N ASP A 177 -6.67 -19.12 8.74
CA ASP A 177 -7.58 -18.73 7.66
C ASP A 177 -6.78 -17.96 6.57
N TYR A 178 -5.94 -17.02 6.99
CA TYR A 178 -5.09 -16.24 6.08
C TYR A 178 -4.07 -17.11 5.34
N LYS A 179 -3.41 -18.05 6.02
CA LYS A 179 -2.49 -19.02 5.39
C LYS A 179 -3.21 -19.81 4.29
N LEU A 180 -4.44 -20.29 4.54
CA LEU A 180 -5.21 -20.98 3.49
C LEU A 180 -5.53 -20.05 2.31
N MET A 181 -5.96 -18.82 2.59
CA MET A 181 -6.44 -17.86 1.57
C MET A 181 -5.33 -17.34 0.66
N ASN A 182 -4.12 -17.10 1.18
CA ASN A 182 -3.01 -16.45 0.49
C ASN A 182 -2.73 -16.95 -0.95
N PRO A 183 -2.56 -18.26 -1.23
CA PRO A 183 -2.32 -18.74 -2.59
C PRO A 183 -3.47 -18.39 -3.55
N TYR A 184 -4.71 -18.46 -3.08
CA TYR A 184 -5.88 -18.16 -3.90
C TYR A 184 -6.03 -16.66 -4.14
N ILE A 185 -5.74 -15.82 -3.15
CA ILE A 185 -5.69 -14.35 -3.29
C ILE A 185 -4.66 -13.97 -4.36
N LEU A 186 -3.44 -14.50 -4.28
CA LEU A 186 -2.38 -14.22 -5.26
C LEU A 186 -2.78 -14.68 -6.67
N LYS A 187 -3.40 -15.87 -6.79
CA LYS A 187 -3.92 -16.37 -8.07
C LYS A 187 -4.99 -15.44 -8.64
N LEU A 188 -5.95 -14.99 -7.83
CA LEU A 188 -6.99 -14.06 -8.27
C LEU A 188 -6.44 -12.73 -8.76
N ALA A 189 -5.46 -12.17 -8.04
CA ALA A 189 -4.76 -10.97 -8.49
C ALA A 189 -4.12 -11.18 -9.88
N ARG A 190 -3.38 -12.27 -10.06
CA ARG A 190 -2.76 -12.64 -11.35
C ARG A 190 -3.78 -12.78 -12.47
N ASP A 191 -4.85 -13.54 -12.24
CA ASP A 191 -5.89 -13.83 -13.24
C ASP A 191 -6.58 -12.54 -13.72
N LYS A 192 -6.79 -11.58 -12.81
CA LYS A 192 -7.38 -10.27 -13.12
C LYS A 192 -6.38 -9.33 -13.80
N ILE A 193 -5.16 -9.22 -13.30
CA ILE A 193 -4.10 -8.38 -13.89
C ILE A 193 -3.74 -8.83 -15.31
N ALA A 194 -3.73 -10.15 -15.55
CA ALA A 194 -3.44 -10.73 -16.86
C ALA A 194 -4.43 -10.31 -17.96
N LYS A 195 -5.62 -9.79 -17.60
CA LYS A 195 -6.58 -9.24 -18.57
C LYS A 195 -6.04 -8.02 -19.31
N GLY A 196 -5.06 -7.31 -18.74
CA GLY A 196 -4.36 -6.20 -19.41
C GLY A 196 -3.30 -6.62 -20.42
N GLY A 197 -3.01 -7.92 -20.52
CA GLY A 197 -2.00 -8.48 -21.41
C GLY A 197 -0.74 -8.95 -20.69
N GLU A 198 0.13 -9.61 -21.45
CA GLU A 198 1.33 -10.28 -20.93
C GLU A 198 2.31 -9.30 -20.27
N GLU A 199 2.52 -8.12 -20.87
CA GLU A 199 3.44 -7.14 -20.29
C GLU A 199 2.93 -6.58 -18.96
N VAL A 200 1.61 -6.37 -18.83
CA VAL A 200 0.96 -5.93 -17.57
C VAL A 200 1.19 -6.95 -16.47
N LEU A 201 0.98 -8.24 -16.77
CA LEU A 201 1.25 -9.32 -15.82
C LEU A 201 2.74 -9.38 -15.45
N LYS A 202 3.63 -9.25 -16.43
CA LYS A 202 5.09 -9.28 -16.21
C LYS A 202 5.56 -8.14 -15.31
N GLN A 203 5.02 -6.93 -15.48
CA GLN A 203 5.30 -5.81 -14.60
C GLN A 203 4.84 -6.09 -13.16
N PHE A 204 3.66 -6.69 -13.00
CA PHE A 204 3.19 -7.13 -11.69
C PHE A 204 4.14 -8.16 -11.05
N GLU A 205 4.52 -9.22 -11.78
CA GLU A 205 5.42 -10.26 -11.26
C GLU A 205 6.80 -9.72 -10.86
N SER A 206 7.33 -8.74 -11.62
CA SER A 206 8.56 -8.05 -11.26
C SER A 206 8.40 -7.30 -9.95
N GLY A 207 7.32 -6.52 -9.81
CA GLY A 207 7.07 -5.77 -8.58
C GLY A 207 6.81 -6.66 -7.37
N PHE A 208 6.11 -7.78 -7.56
CA PHE A 208 5.85 -8.78 -6.51
C PHE A 208 7.16 -9.41 -6.01
N ARG A 209 8.08 -9.75 -6.92
CA ARG A 209 9.41 -10.25 -6.57
C ARG A 209 10.23 -9.22 -5.79
N ASP A 210 10.27 -7.98 -6.26
CA ASP A 210 11.02 -6.91 -5.59
C ASP A 210 10.44 -6.59 -4.21
N ALA A 211 9.11 -6.63 -4.06
CA ALA A 211 8.45 -6.43 -2.78
C ALA A 211 8.82 -7.52 -1.77
N ARG A 212 8.90 -8.77 -2.21
CA ARG A 212 9.35 -9.89 -1.37
C ARG A 212 10.80 -9.76 -0.95
N ILE A 213 11.68 -9.32 -1.85
CA ILE A 213 13.08 -9.02 -1.50
C ILE A 213 13.11 -7.93 -0.43
N GLY A 214 12.35 -6.84 -0.61
CA GLY A 214 12.23 -5.77 0.38
C GLY A 214 11.75 -6.28 1.74
N GLN A 215 10.75 -7.16 1.76
CA GLN A 215 10.22 -7.77 3.00
C GLN A 215 11.24 -8.68 3.70
N TYR A 216 12.01 -9.47 2.93
CA TYR A 216 13.08 -10.30 3.50
C TYR A 216 14.18 -9.45 4.14
N ILE A 217 14.56 -8.35 3.49
CA ILE A 217 15.54 -7.40 4.04
C ILE A 217 14.98 -6.73 5.30
N ASP A 218 13.71 -6.33 5.30
CA ASP A 218 13.01 -5.77 6.47
C ASP A 218 13.09 -6.70 7.68
N ALA A 219 12.72 -7.98 7.49
CA ALA A 219 12.80 -9.00 8.54
C ALA A 219 14.24 -9.23 9.04
N THR A 220 15.22 -9.19 8.14
CA THR A 220 16.64 -9.31 8.50
C THR A 220 17.11 -8.11 9.33
N LEU A 221 16.68 -6.90 8.98
CA LEU A 221 17.00 -5.69 9.74
C LEU A 221 16.33 -5.67 11.11
N LYS A 222 15.12 -6.25 11.27
CA LYS A 222 14.48 -6.43 12.59
C LYS A 222 15.34 -7.27 13.54
N GLN A 223 16.06 -8.28 13.03
CA GLN A 223 16.90 -9.16 13.85
C GLN A 223 18.21 -8.51 14.31
N ASN A 224 18.75 -7.56 13.53
CA ASN A 224 19.99 -6.86 13.87
C ASN A 224 19.91 -5.36 13.57
N PRO A 225 19.10 -4.61 14.34
CA PRO A 225 18.72 -3.23 14.02
C PRO A 225 19.87 -2.23 14.06
N THR A 226 20.93 -2.51 14.84
CA THR A 226 22.11 -1.63 14.94
C THR A 226 23.07 -1.76 13.75
N SER A 227 22.91 -2.80 12.91
CA SER A 227 23.71 -3.02 11.70
C SER A 227 23.13 -2.35 10.43
N MET A 228 22.11 -1.51 10.59
CA MET A 228 21.40 -0.86 9.51
C MET A 228 22.28 0.13 8.75
N THR A 229 22.22 0.06 7.43
CA THR A 229 22.90 0.99 6.52
C THR A 229 21.83 1.69 5.67
N GLU A 230 22.15 2.87 5.13
CA GLU A 230 21.23 3.59 4.23
C GLU A 230 20.84 2.71 3.04
N GLU A 231 21.81 1.99 2.46
CA GLU A 231 21.58 1.09 1.32
C GLU A 231 20.57 0.01 1.65
N LYS A 232 20.78 -0.76 2.74
CA LYS A 232 19.84 -1.82 3.14
C LYS A 232 18.46 -1.29 3.48
N LEU A 233 18.37 -0.09 4.06
CA LEU A 233 17.09 0.52 4.38
C LEU A 233 16.37 1.03 3.12
N ASP A 234 17.07 1.62 2.15
CA ASP A 234 16.48 1.95 0.84
C ASP A 234 16.03 0.68 0.11
N GLU A 235 16.77 -0.43 0.25
CA GLU A 235 16.36 -1.71 -0.32
C GLU A 235 15.13 -2.31 0.36
N SER A 236 14.96 -2.21 1.68
CA SER A 236 13.73 -2.68 2.33
C SER A 236 12.51 -1.86 1.89
N TYR A 237 12.71 -0.57 1.63
CA TYR A 237 11.71 0.34 1.07
C TYR A 237 11.23 -0.03 -0.34
N LYS A 238 11.94 -0.92 -1.06
CA LYS A 238 11.47 -1.49 -2.33
C LYS A 238 10.07 -2.11 -2.19
N LYS A 239 9.65 -2.58 -1.01
CA LYS A 239 8.28 -3.09 -0.82
C LYS A 239 7.21 -2.05 -1.15
N TYR A 240 7.36 -0.82 -0.70
CA TYR A 240 6.43 0.27 -1.01
C TYR A 240 6.55 0.74 -2.46
N ARG A 241 7.79 0.93 -2.93
CA ARG A 241 8.08 1.45 -4.27
C ARG A 241 7.61 0.48 -5.35
N SER A 242 7.87 -0.81 -5.18
CA SER A 242 7.61 -1.82 -6.22
C SER A 242 6.11 -2.09 -6.35
N VAL A 243 5.39 -2.24 -5.23
CA VAL A 243 3.95 -2.49 -5.26
C VAL A 243 3.19 -1.31 -5.90
N MET A 244 3.45 -0.09 -5.44
CA MET A 244 2.74 1.10 -5.96
C MET A 244 3.25 1.54 -7.33
N GLY A 245 4.55 1.39 -7.60
CA GLY A 245 5.14 1.72 -8.88
C GLY A 245 4.65 0.81 -10.00
N THR A 246 4.68 -0.50 -9.83
CA THR A 246 4.22 -1.41 -10.89
C THR A 246 2.71 -1.34 -11.08
N ALA A 247 1.94 -1.18 -10.00
CA ALA A 247 0.51 -0.91 -10.11
C ALA A 247 0.23 0.40 -10.86
N GLY A 248 0.98 1.48 -10.56
CA GLY A 248 0.93 2.73 -11.31
C GLY A 248 1.22 2.53 -12.80
N CYS A 249 2.28 1.80 -13.15
CA CYS A 249 2.62 1.44 -14.53
C CYS A 249 1.48 0.70 -15.23
N ASN A 250 0.87 -0.27 -14.53
CA ASN A 250 -0.20 -1.10 -15.05
C ASN A 250 -1.54 -0.36 -15.19
N MET A 251 -1.76 0.73 -14.47
CA MET A 251 -2.88 1.62 -14.76
C MET A 251 -2.76 2.28 -16.14
N ALA A 252 -1.55 2.34 -16.72
CA ALA A 252 -1.34 2.71 -18.11
C ALA A 252 -1.28 1.52 -19.08
N LEU A 253 -1.64 0.31 -18.63
CA LEU A 253 -1.41 -0.96 -19.33
C LEU A 253 0.06 -1.13 -19.74
N SER A 254 0.98 -0.65 -18.89
CA SER A 254 2.43 -0.64 -19.12
C SER A 254 2.87 0.14 -20.37
N ARG A 255 2.01 1.00 -20.93
CA ARG A 255 2.30 1.78 -22.14
C ARG A 255 3.02 3.07 -21.83
N GLN A 256 4.03 3.37 -22.63
CA GLN A 256 4.81 4.59 -22.52
C GLN A 256 4.15 5.79 -23.22
N PRO A 257 4.37 7.03 -22.75
CA PRO A 257 5.25 7.40 -21.63
C PRO A 257 4.60 7.30 -20.25
N LEU A 258 3.28 7.08 -20.18
CA LEU A 258 2.55 7.16 -18.92
C LEU A 258 2.94 6.05 -17.92
N GLY A 259 3.26 4.85 -18.41
CA GLY A 259 3.69 3.73 -17.58
C GLY A 259 4.90 4.06 -16.71
N GLU A 260 5.98 4.56 -17.30
CA GLU A 260 7.20 4.96 -16.57
C GLU A 260 6.92 6.14 -15.62
N ILE A 261 6.18 7.15 -16.07
CA ILE A 261 5.86 8.32 -15.25
C ILE A 261 5.05 7.91 -14.02
N PHE A 262 4.02 7.07 -14.19
CA PHE A 262 3.21 6.57 -13.10
C PHE A 262 4.02 5.66 -12.18
N GLN A 263 4.92 4.84 -12.73
CA GLN A 263 5.79 3.99 -11.93
C GLN A 263 6.67 4.79 -10.97
N ILE A 264 7.36 5.81 -11.49
CA ILE A 264 8.24 6.66 -10.68
C ILE A 264 7.41 7.50 -9.71
N GLY A 265 6.36 8.16 -10.20
CA GLY A 265 5.51 9.04 -9.41
C GLY A 265 4.84 8.33 -8.23
N MET A 266 4.20 7.19 -8.48
CA MET A 266 3.49 6.43 -7.43
C MET A 266 4.46 5.71 -6.51
N GLY A 267 5.55 5.15 -7.04
CA GLY A 267 6.57 4.49 -6.22
C GLY A 267 7.24 5.45 -5.24
N LYS A 268 7.59 6.67 -5.69
CA LYS A 268 8.22 7.66 -4.81
C LYS A 268 7.22 8.27 -3.81
N ALA A 269 5.98 8.47 -4.23
CA ALA A 269 4.94 8.92 -3.30
C ALA A 269 4.67 7.89 -2.19
N SER A 270 4.68 6.59 -2.50
CA SER A 270 4.48 5.54 -1.50
C SER A 270 5.64 5.42 -0.50
N GLU A 271 6.88 5.61 -0.94
CA GLU A 271 8.03 5.70 -0.04
C GLU A 271 7.91 6.89 0.93
N SER A 272 7.39 8.02 0.44
CA SER A 272 7.09 9.15 1.31
C SER A 272 5.99 8.82 2.33
N VAL A 273 4.94 8.09 1.95
CA VAL A 273 3.91 7.63 2.89
C VAL A 273 4.53 6.73 3.96
N GLY A 274 5.46 5.84 3.58
CA GLY A 274 6.20 4.98 4.51
C GLY A 274 6.86 5.76 5.65
N CYS A 275 7.46 6.93 5.35
CA CYS A 275 8.03 7.80 6.38
C CYS A 275 6.99 8.29 7.39
N GLY A 276 5.78 8.65 6.95
CA GLY A 276 4.68 9.07 7.84
C GLY A 276 4.15 7.91 8.68
N ASN A 277 4.00 6.73 8.07
CA ASN A 277 3.57 5.50 8.77
C ASN A 277 4.54 5.14 9.90
N GLU A 278 5.85 5.26 9.68
CA GLU A 278 6.85 4.99 10.71
C GLU A 278 6.76 5.94 11.91
N ILE A 279 6.34 7.19 11.67
CA ILE A 279 6.09 8.17 12.74
C ILE A 279 4.82 7.82 13.49
N GLU A 280 3.74 7.49 12.78
CA GLU A 280 2.48 7.02 13.36
C GLU A 280 2.70 5.79 14.25
N ASP A 281 3.38 4.76 13.72
CA ASP A 281 3.76 3.57 14.44
C ASP A 281 4.59 3.91 15.69
N SER A 282 5.56 4.82 15.57
CA SER A 282 6.41 5.18 16.70
C SER A 282 5.65 5.89 17.82
N ILE A 283 4.62 6.68 17.48
CA ILE A 283 3.73 7.31 18.46
C ILE A 283 2.87 6.23 19.16
N ARG A 284 2.26 5.33 18.37
CA ARG A 284 1.40 4.26 18.88
C ARG A 284 2.16 3.35 19.86
N ASP A 285 3.34 2.92 19.45
CA ASP A 285 4.11 1.89 20.14
C ASP A 285 5.02 2.48 21.23
N LYS A 286 5.15 3.82 21.29
CA LYS A 286 6.07 4.56 22.18
C LYS A 286 7.52 4.06 22.08
N ALA A 287 7.90 3.57 20.91
CA ALA A 287 9.23 3.11 20.57
C ALA A 287 9.51 3.48 19.12
N VAL A 288 10.77 3.72 18.76
CA VAL A 288 11.10 4.00 17.35
C VAL A 288 10.87 2.74 16.53
N LYS A 289 10.09 2.84 15.44
CA LYS A 289 9.77 1.71 14.54
C LYS A 289 11.06 1.02 14.05
N ILE A 290 11.02 -0.31 13.93
CA ILE A 290 12.15 -1.13 13.47
C ILE A 290 11.73 -2.05 12.31
N PRO A 291 12.48 -2.07 11.18
CA PRO A 291 13.44 -1.06 10.76
C PRO A 291 12.72 0.22 10.33
N SER A 292 13.40 1.37 10.35
CA SER A 292 12.80 2.63 9.91
C SER A 292 13.83 3.74 9.63
N TRP A 293 13.45 4.76 8.85
CA TRP A 293 14.28 5.96 8.68
C TRP A 293 14.49 6.70 10.01
N PRO A 294 13.47 6.90 10.87
CA PRO A 294 13.66 7.46 12.20
C PRO A 294 14.75 6.73 13.00
N LEU A 295 14.75 5.39 12.99
CA LEU A 295 15.76 4.60 13.70
C LEU A 295 17.16 4.83 13.11
N TYR A 296 17.31 4.68 11.80
CA TYR A 296 18.60 4.85 11.12
C TYR A 296 19.23 6.20 11.45
N TYR A 297 18.47 7.28 11.29
CA TYR A 297 18.98 8.62 11.57
C TYR A 297 19.19 8.88 13.07
N SER A 298 18.38 8.30 13.94
CA SER A 298 18.58 8.43 15.40
C SER A 298 19.89 7.80 15.84
N LEU A 299 20.23 6.62 15.30
CA LEU A 299 21.50 5.94 15.56
C LEU A 299 22.68 6.71 14.97
N LEU A 300 22.54 7.24 13.74
CA LEU A 300 23.56 8.01 13.05
C LEU A 300 23.90 9.32 13.80
N GLU A 301 22.88 10.06 14.24
CA GLU A 301 23.05 11.36 14.90
C GLU A 301 23.24 11.24 16.42
N ASN A 302 23.04 10.05 16.99
CA ASN A 302 22.92 9.82 18.42
C ASN A 302 21.92 10.78 19.10
N ASP A 303 20.79 11.03 18.42
CA ASP A 303 19.73 11.95 18.86
C ASP A 303 18.41 11.56 18.20
N VAL A 304 17.47 11.07 19.01
CA VAL A 304 16.17 10.62 18.51
C VAL A 304 15.38 11.74 17.82
N ARG A 305 15.45 12.98 18.31
CA ARG A 305 14.68 14.10 17.73
C ARG A 305 15.20 14.44 16.34
N LYS A 306 16.53 14.54 16.19
CA LYS A 306 17.15 14.72 14.89
C LYS A 306 16.83 13.57 13.93
N GLY A 307 16.73 12.34 14.45
CA GLY A 307 16.31 11.18 13.68
C GLY A 307 14.99 11.42 12.95
N PHE A 308 13.97 11.86 13.68
CA PHE A 308 12.66 12.20 13.11
C PHE A 308 12.69 13.43 12.18
N ASP A 309 13.49 14.46 12.48
CA ASP A 309 13.67 15.63 11.60
C ASP A 309 14.27 15.24 10.24
N LEU A 310 15.27 14.35 10.23
CA LEU A 310 15.92 13.86 9.02
C LEU A 310 14.99 12.95 8.20
N THR A 311 14.14 12.16 8.86
CA THR A 311 13.07 11.39 8.19
C THR A 311 12.11 12.29 7.44
N MET A 312 11.73 13.45 8.00
CA MET A 312 10.88 14.41 7.28
C MET A 312 11.58 14.96 6.03
N LYS A 313 12.88 15.24 6.09
CA LYS A 313 13.65 15.65 4.89
C LYS A 313 13.73 14.53 3.84
N LYS A 314 13.86 13.27 4.26
CA LYS A 314 13.84 12.10 3.36
C LYS A 314 12.48 11.98 2.67
N SER A 315 11.39 12.11 3.41
CA SER A 315 10.03 12.17 2.86
C SER A 315 9.86 13.29 1.83
N GLU A 316 10.32 14.50 2.13
CA GLU A 316 10.27 15.62 1.18
C GLU A 316 11.08 15.34 -0.10
N SER A 317 12.22 14.65 0.02
CA SER A 317 13.01 14.21 -1.14
C SER A 317 12.23 13.25 -2.03
N TYR A 318 11.60 12.24 -1.44
CA TYR A 318 10.77 11.29 -2.18
C TYR A 318 9.61 12.00 -2.91
N LEU A 319 8.88 12.90 -2.25
CA LEU A 319 7.82 13.67 -2.91
C LEU A 319 8.33 14.62 -4.00
N ARG A 320 9.55 15.15 -3.87
CA ARG A 320 10.17 15.95 -4.92
C ARG A 320 10.46 15.10 -6.16
N GLU A 321 11.02 13.91 -5.98
CA GLU A 321 11.23 12.95 -7.08
C GLU A 321 9.90 12.56 -7.75
N ALA A 322 8.86 12.28 -6.95
CA ALA A 322 7.52 11.99 -7.46
C ALA A 322 6.97 13.14 -8.34
N ARG A 323 7.13 14.40 -7.90
CA ARG A 323 6.72 15.59 -8.65
C ARG A 323 7.54 15.78 -9.92
N ASN A 324 8.85 15.52 -9.87
CA ASN A 324 9.71 15.60 -11.05
C ASN A 324 9.25 14.64 -12.16
N ALA A 325 8.74 13.45 -11.79
CA ALA A 325 8.14 12.54 -12.76
C ALA A 325 6.90 13.16 -13.45
N LEU A 326 6.05 13.88 -12.70
CA LEU A 326 4.87 14.57 -13.26
C LEU A 326 5.23 15.72 -14.21
N GLU A 327 6.42 16.29 -14.10
CA GLU A 327 6.89 17.29 -15.08
C GLU A 327 7.16 16.69 -16.46
N SER A 328 7.32 15.38 -16.54
CA SER A 328 7.47 14.64 -17.81
C SER A 328 6.12 14.26 -18.43
N LEU A 329 4.99 14.58 -17.79
CA LEU A 329 3.67 14.30 -18.36
C LEU A 329 3.45 15.06 -19.68
N PRO A 330 2.81 14.42 -20.67
CA PRO A 330 2.41 15.09 -21.90
C PRO A 330 1.56 16.34 -21.62
N LYS A 331 1.72 17.39 -22.42
CA LYS A 331 1.02 18.68 -22.22
C LYS A 331 -0.51 18.55 -22.26
N ASN A 332 -1.03 17.57 -22.97
CA ASN A 332 -2.47 17.28 -23.10
C ASN A 332 -2.99 16.31 -22.03
N PHE A 333 -2.17 15.87 -21.07
CA PHE A 333 -2.60 14.98 -20.01
C PHE A 333 -3.60 15.66 -19.07
N SER A 334 -4.79 15.08 -18.94
CA SER A 334 -5.96 15.71 -18.31
C SER A 334 -5.95 15.68 -16.77
N HIS A 335 -5.10 14.86 -16.14
CA HIS A 335 -5.12 14.60 -14.69
C HIS A 335 -3.87 15.06 -13.94
N LYS A 336 -3.03 15.95 -14.52
CA LYS A 336 -1.84 16.44 -13.81
C LYS A 336 -2.20 17.06 -12.46
N GLU A 337 -3.22 17.91 -12.41
CA GLU A 337 -3.65 18.57 -11.17
C GLU A 337 -4.25 17.60 -10.15
N PHE A 338 -4.81 16.47 -10.61
CA PHE A 338 -5.26 15.39 -9.72
C PHE A 338 -4.07 14.73 -9.02
N LEU A 339 -3.00 14.40 -9.75
CA LEU A 339 -1.79 13.81 -9.18
C LEU A 339 -1.07 14.78 -8.24
N GLU A 340 -1.00 16.06 -8.60
CA GLU A 340 -0.48 17.10 -7.72
C GLU A 340 -1.29 17.22 -6.41
N PHE A 341 -2.62 17.12 -6.51
CA PHE A 341 -3.49 17.11 -5.32
C PHE A 341 -3.23 15.87 -4.46
N LEU A 342 -3.06 14.68 -5.05
CA LEU A 342 -2.73 13.46 -4.31
C LEU A 342 -1.41 13.60 -3.54
N PHE A 343 -0.35 14.10 -4.17
CA PHE A 343 0.94 14.32 -3.50
C PHE A 343 0.86 15.36 -2.39
N LEU A 344 -0.05 16.33 -2.52
CA LEU A 344 -0.34 17.27 -1.46
C LEU A 344 -1.02 16.59 -0.25
N THR A 345 -1.84 15.56 -0.46
CA THR A 345 -2.42 14.78 0.65
C THR A 345 -1.37 13.93 1.38
N VAL A 346 -0.37 13.41 0.66
CA VAL A 346 0.77 12.70 1.27
C VAL A 346 1.62 13.66 2.11
N GLU A 347 1.95 14.85 1.57
CA GLU A 347 2.68 15.89 2.31
C GLU A 347 1.94 16.25 3.61
N HIS A 348 0.61 16.39 3.55
CA HIS A 348 -0.22 16.66 4.72
C HIS A 348 -0.18 15.52 5.75
N TYR A 349 -0.31 14.27 5.32
CA TYR A 349 -0.28 13.10 6.20
C TYR A 349 1.03 13.05 7.00
N ASN A 350 2.17 13.26 6.33
CA ASN A 350 3.48 13.25 6.98
C ASN A 350 3.66 14.45 7.93
N GLU A 351 3.31 15.66 7.50
CA GLU A 351 3.33 16.86 8.36
C GLU A 351 2.42 16.69 9.58
N PHE A 352 1.28 16.02 9.45
CA PHE A 352 0.33 15.80 10.53
C PHE A 352 0.94 14.91 11.63
N TRP A 353 1.45 13.74 11.26
CA TRP A 353 2.03 12.82 12.25
C TRP A 353 3.28 13.37 12.89
N PHE A 354 4.14 14.02 12.11
CA PHE A 354 5.31 14.67 12.66
C PHE A 354 4.93 15.78 13.65
N ASN A 355 3.97 16.64 13.31
CA ASN A 355 3.47 17.66 14.24
C ASN A 355 2.86 17.02 15.49
N ARG A 356 2.14 15.90 15.35
CA ARG A 356 1.57 15.19 16.49
C ARG A 356 2.66 14.68 17.43
N LEU A 357 3.70 14.02 16.90
CA LEU A 357 4.85 13.54 17.66
C LEU A 357 5.47 14.63 18.54
N GLN A 358 5.58 15.87 18.04
CA GLN A 358 6.12 17.00 18.82
C GLN A 358 5.32 17.30 20.10
N HIS A 359 4.05 16.88 20.20
CA HIS A 359 3.16 17.17 21.32
C HIS A 359 2.86 15.96 22.23
N GLU A 360 3.23 14.74 21.84
CA GLU A 360 2.91 13.51 22.60
C GLU A 360 3.78 13.33 23.87
N ASN A 361 4.83 14.12 24.04
CA ASN A 361 5.76 14.07 25.19
C ASN A 361 6.37 12.67 25.46
N ILE A 362 6.71 11.94 24.40
CA ILE A 362 7.26 10.57 24.45
C ILE A 362 8.76 10.49 24.14
N TRP A 363 9.47 11.61 24.04
CA TRP A 363 10.87 11.65 23.59
C TRP A 363 11.83 10.82 24.45
N SER A 364 11.61 10.81 25.77
CA SER A 364 12.40 9.99 26.70
C SER A 364 12.20 8.50 26.45
N ASP A 365 10.95 8.10 26.21
CA ASP A 365 10.58 6.70 25.97
C ASP A 365 11.24 6.23 24.67
N LEU A 366 11.08 7.01 23.59
CA LEU A 366 11.71 6.73 22.29
C LEU A 366 13.23 6.59 22.40
N GLN A 367 13.90 7.49 23.13
CA GLN A 367 15.35 7.43 23.34
C GLN A 367 15.76 6.19 24.16
N SER A 368 15.01 5.88 25.22
CA SER A 368 15.32 4.76 26.12
C SER A 368 15.14 3.39 25.47
N ASN A 369 14.22 3.30 24.51
CA ASN A 369 13.87 2.10 23.76
C ASN A 369 14.69 1.92 22.47
N LEU A 370 15.69 2.78 22.22
CA LEU A 370 16.60 2.57 21.11
C LEU A 370 17.37 1.25 21.29
N PRO A 371 17.53 0.46 20.21
CA PRO A 371 18.39 -0.72 20.22
C PRO A 371 19.80 -0.38 20.68
N LYS A 372 20.40 -1.26 21.49
CA LYS A 372 21.74 -1.09 22.07
C LYS A 372 22.75 -2.02 21.42
#